data_AF-A0AAU2ARH8-F1
#
_entry.id   AF-A0AAU2ARH8-F1
#
_cell.length_a   1.000
_cell.length_b   1.000
_cell.length_c   1.000
_cell.angle_alpha   90.00
_cell.angle_beta   90.00
_cell.angle_gamma   90.00
#
_symmetry.space_group_name_H-M   'P 1'
#
loop_
_entity.id
_entity.type
_entity.pdbx_description
1 polymer ?
#
loop_
_entity_poly.entity_id
_entity_poly.type
_entity_poly.pdbx_seq_one_letter_code
_entity_poly.pdbx_strand_id
1 'polypeptide(L)'
;MGEIAGELMALFADGFVRRLHLARARRRLAARRAVRIPCSARSHRPGWPSGRYVNGKLRVTPGGPVVVFTVRGCAALELPAGGTFQEPEPDTWHDQDWAATAYLVPGAEEPVFLQVDSGYLPLLHAALTAPAAVADSAAEV
;
A
#
# COMPACT_ATOMS: atom_id res chain seq x y z
N MET A 1 25.65 28.81 11.63
CA MET A 1 25.12 28.25 10.37
C MET A 1 25.57 26.79 10.19
N GLY A 2 25.20 25.90 11.12
CA GLY A 2 25.54 24.46 11.06
C GLY A 2 24.32 23.53 11.09
N GLU A 3 23.17 24.03 11.55
CA GLU A 3 21.92 23.26 11.64
C GLU A 3 21.31 22.94 10.25
N ILE A 4 21.51 23.82 9.26
CA ILE A 4 20.98 23.64 7.90
C ILE A 4 21.61 22.42 7.20
N ALA A 5 22.90 22.13 7.47
CA ALA A 5 23.58 20.99 6.88
C ALA A 5 23.13 19.64 7.47
N GLY A 6 22.79 19.64 8.77
CA GLY A 6 22.27 18.45 9.47
C GLY A 6 20.87 18.07 8.99
N GLU A 7 19.97 19.06 8.82
CA GLU A 7 18.62 18.82 8.31
C GLU A 7 18.63 18.39 6.85
N LEU A 8 19.47 18.98 6.00
CA LEU A 8 19.63 18.55 4.61
C LEU A 8 20.14 17.10 4.53
N MET A 9 21.13 16.72 5.34
CA MET A 9 21.63 15.35 5.38
C MET A 9 20.58 14.34 5.87
N ALA A 10 19.72 14.72 6.82
CA ALA A 10 18.61 13.87 7.26
C ALA A 10 17.58 13.66 6.15
N LEU A 11 17.23 14.72 5.40
CA LEU A 11 16.33 14.64 4.25
C LEU A 11 16.92 13.78 3.12
N PHE A 12 18.21 13.92 2.81
CA PHE A 12 18.89 13.10 1.82
C PHE A 12 19.03 11.64 2.25
N ALA A 13 19.33 11.39 3.52
CA ALA A 13 19.42 10.04 4.06
C ALA A 13 18.07 9.34 4.00
N ASP A 14 16.98 10.02 4.35
CA ASP A 14 15.63 9.46 4.29
C ASP A 14 15.21 9.17 2.84
N GLY A 15 15.43 10.13 1.92
CA GLY A 15 15.18 9.93 0.49
C GLY A 15 16.00 8.79 -0.13
N PHE A 16 17.27 8.63 0.26
CA PHE A 16 18.13 7.54 -0.22
C PHE A 16 17.69 6.18 0.33
N VAL A 17 17.36 6.11 1.62
CA VAL A 17 16.85 4.88 2.25
C VAL A 17 15.51 4.46 1.63
N ARG A 18 14.60 5.41 1.39
CA ARG A 18 13.32 5.16 0.70
C ARG A 18 13.55 4.61 -0.71
N ARG A 19 14.45 5.21 -1.51
CA ARG A 19 14.81 4.71 -2.85
C ARG A 19 15.43 3.32 -2.81
N LEU A 20 16.31 3.03 -1.85
CA LEU A 20 16.93 1.72 -1.71
C LEU A 20 15.89 0.65 -1.33
N HIS A 21 15.00 0.97 -0.40
CA HIS A 21 13.89 0.10 -0.02
C HIS A 21 12.97 -0.17 -1.22
N LEU A 22 12.68 0.84 -2.03
CA LEU A 22 11.88 0.69 -3.25
C LEU A 22 12.58 -0.22 -4.26
N ALA A 23 13.86 0.02 -4.54
CA ALA A 23 14.64 -0.81 -5.45
C ALA A 23 14.71 -2.27 -4.97
N ARG A 24 14.88 -2.49 -3.67
CA ARG A 24 14.86 -3.83 -3.06
C ARG A 24 13.48 -4.48 -3.18
N ALA A 25 12.40 -3.73 -2.96
CA ALA A 25 11.03 -4.23 -3.12
C ALA A 25 10.76 -4.65 -4.56
N ARG A 26 11.12 -3.80 -5.54
CA ARG A 26 11.02 -4.11 -6.98
C ARG A 26 11.77 -5.40 -7.34
N ARG A 27 13.04 -5.52 -6.92
CA ARG A 27 13.85 -6.74 -7.16
C ARG A 27 13.22 -7.98 -6.54
N ARG A 28 12.69 -7.90 -5.33
CA ARG A 28 12.04 -9.03 -4.65
C ARG A 28 10.75 -9.45 -5.32
N LEU A 29 9.91 -8.49 -5.73
CA LEU A 29 8.68 -8.76 -6.46
C LEU A 29 8.97 -9.40 -7.83
N ALA A 30 9.98 -8.91 -8.56
CA ALA A 30 10.45 -9.52 -9.80
C ALA A 30 10.93 -10.97 -9.58
N ALA A 31 11.56 -11.24 -8.44
CA ALA A 31 11.94 -12.59 -8.01
C ALA A 31 10.79 -13.41 -7.39
N ARG A 32 9.53 -12.98 -7.54
CA ARG A 32 8.32 -13.60 -6.96
C ARG A 32 8.37 -13.79 -5.44
N ARG A 33 9.10 -12.92 -4.72
CA ARG A 33 9.19 -12.94 -3.26
C ARG A 33 8.25 -11.91 -2.65
N ALA A 34 7.62 -12.28 -1.53
CA ALA A 34 6.81 -11.35 -0.75
C ALA A 34 7.63 -10.16 -0.24
N VAL A 35 6.98 -9.01 -0.17
CA VAL A 35 7.53 -7.72 0.29
C VAL A 35 6.59 -7.06 1.29
N ARG A 36 7.16 -6.18 2.11
CA ARG A 36 6.41 -5.32 3.04
C ARG A 36 6.64 -3.88 2.61
N ILE A 37 5.56 -3.17 2.32
CA ILE A 37 5.55 -1.77 1.92
C ILE A 37 5.07 -0.96 3.13
N PRO A 38 5.85 0.01 3.63
CA PRO A 38 5.37 0.93 4.65
C PRO A 38 4.27 1.80 4.04
N CYS A 39 3.11 1.85 4.70
CA CYS A 39 1.99 2.64 4.24
C CYS A 39 1.04 2.97 5.39
N SER A 40 0.11 3.88 5.14
CA SER A 40 -0.95 4.21 6.07
C SER A 40 -2.29 3.88 5.44
N ALA A 41 -3.24 3.41 6.24
CA ALA A 41 -4.56 3.03 5.74
C ALA A 41 -5.64 3.69 6.59
N ARG A 42 -6.74 4.05 5.94
CA ARG A 42 -7.98 4.49 6.56
C ARG A 42 -9.13 3.67 5.97
N SER A 43 -10.00 3.16 6.83
CA SER A 43 -11.17 2.38 6.43
C SER A 43 -12.33 2.70 7.36
N HIS A 44 -13.54 2.67 6.82
CA HIS A 44 -14.78 2.82 7.59
C HIS A 44 -15.38 1.47 8.02
N ARG A 45 -14.68 0.37 7.74
CA ARG A 45 -15.13 -0.98 8.13
C ARG A 45 -15.27 -1.12 9.66
N PRO A 46 -16.23 -1.96 10.13
CA PRO A 46 -16.37 -2.26 11.55
C PRO A 46 -15.06 -2.77 12.15
N GLY A 47 -14.67 -2.23 13.31
CA GLY A 47 -13.43 -2.62 14.01
C GLY A 47 -12.16 -1.88 13.57
N TRP A 48 -12.29 -0.89 12.67
CA TRP A 48 -11.18 -0.02 12.26
C TRP A 48 -11.27 1.39 12.85
N PRO A 49 -10.13 2.07 13.11
CA PRO A 49 -10.13 3.44 13.60
C PRO A 49 -10.79 4.38 12.58
N SER A 50 -11.99 4.86 12.91
CA SER A 50 -12.78 5.70 12.01
C SER A 50 -12.13 7.08 11.82
N GLY A 51 -12.06 7.50 10.55
CA GLY A 51 -11.69 8.87 10.18
C GLY A 51 -10.20 9.23 10.23
N ARG A 52 -9.29 8.33 10.60
CA ARG A 52 -7.84 8.63 10.65
C ARG A 52 -7.01 7.62 9.87
N TYR A 53 -5.95 8.11 9.22
CA TYR A 53 -4.91 7.25 8.66
C TYR A 53 -4.10 6.62 9.78
N VAL A 54 -3.88 5.31 9.68
CA VAL A 54 -3.11 4.55 10.65
C VAL A 54 -1.88 3.98 9.98
N ASN A 55 -0.72 4.24 10.56
CA ASN A 55 0.56 3.79 10.02
C ASN A 55 0.74 2.29 10.23
N GLY A 56 1.09 1.57 9.17
CA GLY A 56 1.27 0.14 9.19
C GLY A 56 2.16 -0.36 8.06
N LYS A 57 1.97 -1.62 7.71
CA LYS A 57 2.73 -2.31 6.67
C LYS A 57 1.80 -3.14 5.82
N LEU A 58 1.89 -2.92 4.51
CA LEU A 58 1.21 -3.71 3.51
C LEU A 58 2.10 -4.86 3.06
N ARG A 59 1.64 -6.09 3.25
CA ARG A 59 2.32 -7.29 2.77
C ARG A 59 1.78 -7.66 1.39
N VAL A 60 2.63 -7.52 0.38
CA VAL A 60 2.34 -7.92 -1.00
C VAL A 60 3.01 -9.26 -1.27
N THR A 61 2.21 -10.24 -1.69
CA THR A 61 2.71 -11.54 -2.17
C THR A 61 2.44 -11.62 -3.68
N PRO A 62 3.46 -11.72 -4.53
CA PRO A 62 3.29 -11.82 -5.98
C PRO A 62 2.34 -12.95 -6.37
N GLY A 63 1.32 -12.65 -7.19
CA GLY A 63 0.30 -13.62 -7.62
C GLY A 63 -0.65 -14.08 -6.51
N GLY A 64 -0.57 -13.50 -5.31
CA GLY A 64 -1.50 -13.78 -4.23
C GLY A 64 -2.87 -13.14 -4.48
N PRO A 65 -3.97 -13.77 -4.04
CA PRO A 65 -5.32 -13.24 -4.23
C PRO A 65 -5.63 -12.06 -3.30
N VAL A 66 -4.80 -11.83 -2.28
CA VAL A 66 -5.03 -10.83 -1.23
C VAL A 66 -3.72 -10.14 -0.87
N VAL A 67 -3.81 -8.83 -0.66
CA VAL A 67 -2.77 -8.01 -0.03
C VAL A 67 -3.21 -7.71 1.41
N VAL A 68 -2.30 -7.89 2.38
CA VAL A 68 -2.66 -7.78 3.81
C VAL A 68 -2.02 -6.54 4.41
N PHE A 69 -2.84 -5.60 4.86
CA PHE A 69 -2.40 -4.49 5.67
C PHE A 69 -2.37 -4.87 7.15
N THR A 70 -1.25 -4.62 7.81
CA THR A 70 -1.04 -4.92 9.23
C THR A 70 -0.65 -3.66 9.98
N VAL A 71 -1.28 -3.48 11.13
CA VAL A 71 -0.99 -2.40 12.07
C VAL A 71 -0.88 -2.99 13.46
N ARG A 72 -0.03 -2.38 14.30
CA ARG A 72 0.11 -2.80 15.69
C ARG A 72 -1.17 -2.45 16.46
N GLY A 73 -1.81 -3.45 17.06
CA GLY A 73 -2.95 -3.24 17.95
C GLY A 73 -4.32 -3.12 17.27
N CYS A 74 -4.43 -3.36 15.96
CA CYS A 74 -5.72 -3.52 15.29
C CYS A 74 -5.74 -4.81 14.45
N ALA A 75 -6.94 -5.23 14.06
CA ALA A 75 -7.11 -6.35 13.15
C ALA A 75 -6.42 -6.07 11.80
N ALA A 76 -5.83 -7.11 11.20
CA ALA A 76 -5.30 -7.01 9.85
C ALA A 76 -6.44 -6.71 8.87
N LEU A 77 -6.17 -5.88 7.86
CA LEU A 77 -7.10 -5.59 6.79
C LEU A 77 -6.68 -6.35 5.55
N GLU A 78 -7.55 -7.25 5.13
CA GLU A 78 -7.39 -8.03 3.92
C GLU A 78 -8.00 -7.26 2.74
N LEU A 79 -7.17 -7.05 1.72
CA LEU A 79 -7.52 -6.37 0.48
C LEU A 79 -7.42 -7.38 -0.65
N PRO A 80 -8.54 -8.04 -1.01
CA PRO A 80 -8.62 -8.87 -2.21
C PRO A 80 -8.13 -8.10 -3.44
N ALA A 81 -7.35 -8.77 -4.29
CA ALA A 81 -6.93 -8.26 -5.59
C ALA A 81 -8.09 -8.33 -6.61
N GLY A 82 -7.97 -7.58 -7.70
CA GLY A 82 -9.00 -7.43 -8.73
C GLY A 82 -9.99 -6.29 -8.47
N GLY A 83 -9.72 -5.42 -7.50
CA GLY A 83 -10.51 -4.20 -7.26
C GLY A 83 -10.10 -3.04 -8.15
N THR A 84 -10.71 -1.90 -7.93
CA THR A 84 -10.46 -0.68 -8.72
C THR A 84 -9.92 0.44 -7.86
N PHE A 85 -8.99 1.21 -8.40
CA PHE A 85 -8.55 2.46 -7.79
C PHE A 85 -9.46 3.58 -8.26
N GLN A 86 -10.00 4.34 -7.32
CA GLN A 86 -10.76 5.55 -7.57
C GLN A 86 -9.82 6.76 -7.54
N GLU A 87 -10.30 7.91 -8.02
CA GLU A 87 -9.55 9.15 -8.02
C GLU A 87 -8.96 9.45 -6.62
N PRO A 88 -7.74 10.01 -6.56
CA PRO A 88 -7.10 10.36 -5.29
C PRO A 88 -8.00 11.33 -4.52
N GLU A 89 -8.02 11.17 -3.20
CA GLU A 89 -8.78 12.09 -2.34
C GLU A 89 -8.34 13.54 -2.58
N PRO A 90 -9.26 14.46 -2.90
CA PRO A 90 -8.90 15.84 -3.22
C PRO A 90 -8.34 16.62 -2.01
N ASP A 91 -8.64 16.19 -0.79
CA ASP A 91 -8.32 16.91 0.45
C ASP A 91 -7.08 16.39 1.21
N THR A 92 -6.43 15.31 0.75
CA THR A 92 -5.21 14.82 1.41
C THR A 92 -3.96 15.34 0.71
N TRP A 93 -3.48 16.47 1.25
CA TRP A 93 -2.10 16.98 1.23
C TRP A 93 -1.25 16.51 0.03
N HIS A 94 -1.06 17.40 -0.95
CA HIS A 94 -0.07 17.26 -2.02
C HIS A 94 1.36 17.28 -1.45
N ASP A 95 1.76 16.21 -0.79
CA ASP A 95 3.15 15.92 -0.53
C ASP A 95 3.68 15.11 -1.73
N GLN A 96 4.68 15.64 -2.43
CA GLN A 96 5.24 14.99 -3.63
C GLN A 96 5.76 13.57 -3.35
N ASP A 97 6.08 13.30 -2.08
CA ASP A 97 6.61 12.04 -1.62
C ASP A 97 5.55 11.04 -1.16
N TRP A 98 4.28 11.43 -1.06
CA TRP A 98 3.18 10.59 -0.59
C TRP A 98 1.98 10.63 -1.53
N ALA A 99 1.57 9.46 -2.01
CA ALA A 99 0.36 9.28 -2.81
C ALA A 99 -0.76 8.71 -1.94
N ALA A 100 -1.87 9.43 -1.84
CA ALA A 100 -3.12 8.93 -1.29
C ALA A 100 -4.00 8.38 -2.44
N THR A 101 -4.58 7.20 -2.23
CA THR A 101 -5.44 6.54 -3.22
C THR A 101 -6.58 5.80 -2.55
N ALA A 102 -7.74 5.79 -3.20
CA ALA A 102 -8.90 5.05 -2.76
C ALA A 102 -8.97 3.72 -3.51
N TYR A 103 -8.92 2.61 -2.79
CA TYR A 103 -9.06 1.27 -3.36
C TYR A 103 -10.43 0.70 -3.03
N LEU A 104 -11.27 0.51 -4.05
CA LEU A 104 -12.53 -0.19 -3.92
C LEU A 104 -12.29 -1.69 -4.02
N VAL A 105 -12.47 -2.37 -2.89
CA VAL A 105 -12.37 -3.82 -2.80
C VAL A 105 -13.52 -4.45 -3.60
N PRO A 106 -13.27 -5.55 -4.36
CA PRO A 106 -14.34 -6.25 -5.07
C PRO A 106 -15.50 -6.63 -4.15
N GLY A 107 -16.72 -6.24 -4.51
CA GLY A 107 -17.93 -6.52 -3.74
C GLY A 107 -18.10 -5.71 -2.46
N ALA A 108 -17.21 -4.74 -2.17
CA ALA A 108 -17.40 -3.79 -1.08
C ALA A 108 -18.09 -2.51 -1.57
N GLU A 109 -18.93 -1.92 -0.72
CA GLU A 109 -19.57 -0.63 -0.99
C GLU A 109 -18.66 0.55 -0.65
N GLU A 110 -17.76 0.36 0.33
CA GLU A 110 -16.87 1.41 0.82
C GLU A 110 -15.41 1.17 0.41
N PRO A 111 -14.71 2.21 -0.09
CA PRO A 111 -13.30 2.10 -0.41
C PRO A 111 -12.42 2.06 0.85
N VAL A 112 -11.24 1.47 0.68
CA VAL A 112 -10.13 1.58 1.63
C VAL A 112 -9.17 2.63 1.10
N PHE A 113 -8.89 3.64 1.91
CA PHE A 113 -7.95 4.69 1.56
C PHE A 113 -6.55 4.27 1.99
N LEU A 114 -5.61 4.34 1.06
CA LEU A 114 -4.22 3.93 1.23
C LEU A 114 -3.32 5.12 0.93
N GLN A 115 -2.40 5.41 1.84
CA GLN A 115 -1.35 6.41 1.67
C GLN A 115 -0.01 5.70 1.63
N VAL A 116 0.72 5.83 0.52
CA VAL A 116 2.02 5.19 0.30
C VAL A 116 3.02 6.23 -0.20
N ASP A 117 4.31 5.91 -0.10
CA ASP A 117 5.30 6.66 -0.88
C ASP A 117 4.99 6.56 -2.38
N SER A 118 5.06 7.68 -3.09
CA SER A 118 4.65 7.79 -4.50
C SER A 118 5.40 6.81 -5.42
N GLY A 119 6.65 6.46 -5.09
CA GLY A 119 7.45 5.48 -5.82
C GLY A 119 6.93 4.03 -5.70
N TYR A 120 6.18 3.72 -4.64
CA TYR A 120 5.51 2.43 -4.44
C TYR A 120 4.13 2.34 -5.08
N LEU A 121 3.52 3.46 -5.47
CA LEU A 121 2.16 3.47 -6.06
C LEU A 121 2.04 2.52 -7.28
N PRO A 122 2.98 2.48 -8.24
CA PRO A 122 2.88 1.53 -9.36
C PRO A 122 2.91 0.06 -8.92
N LEU A 123 3.65 -0.25 -7.84
CA LEU A 123 3.71 -1.61 -7.29
C LEU A 123 2.40 -1.99 -6.59
N LEU A 124 1.80 -1.02 -5.90
CA LEU A 124 0.51 -1.18 -5.25
C LEU A 124 -0.60 -1.43 -6.29
N HIS A 125 -0.64 -0.60 -7.34
CA HIS A 125 -1.57 -0.78 -8.44
C HIS A 125 -1.42 -2.16 -9.07
N ALA A 126 -0.21 -2.55 -9.48
CA ALA A 126 0.02 -3.85 -10.08
C ALA A 126 -0.37 -5.03 -9.18
N ALA A 127 -0.21 -4.91 -7.86
CA ALA A 127 -0.56 -5.97 -6.92
C ALA A 127 -2.07 -6.11 -6.68
N LEU A 128 -2.81 -4.99 -6.70
CA LEU A 128 -4.23 -4.95 -6.36
C LEU A 128 -5.16 -4.98 -7.57
N THR A 129 -4.72 -4.56 -8.76
CA THR A 129 -5.52 -4.64 -10.00
C THR A 129 -5.27 -5.92 -10.80
N ALA A 130 -4.15 -6.61 -10.57
CA ALA A 130 -3.96 -7.91 -11.18
C ALA A 130 -5.11 -8.83 -10.73
N PRO A 131 -5.82 -9.48 -11.67
CA PRO A 131 -6.82 -10.45 -11.29
C PRO A 131 -6.16 -11.45 -10.36
N ALA A 132 -6.77 -11.72 -9.21
CA ALA A 132 -6.39 -12.86 -8.39
C ALA A 132 -6.30 -14.04 -9.35
N ALA A 133 -5.17 -14.76 -9.35
CA ALA A 133 -5.12 -16.03 -10.05
C ALA A 133 -6.22 -16.86 -9.41
N VAL A 134 -7.37 -16.92 -10.08
CA VAL A 134 -8.49 -17.76 -9.68
C VAL A 134 -7.86 -19.13 -9.61
N ALA A 135 -7.80 -19.69 -8.40
CA ALA A 135 -7.53 -21.10 -8.26
C ALA A 135 -8.67 -21.79 -9.00
N ASP A 136 -8.40 -22.12 -10.26
CA ASP A 136 -9.22 -22.99 -11.09
C ASP A 136 -9.23 -24.33 -10.39
N SER A 137 -10.21 -24.50 -9.51
CA SER A 137 -10.42 -25.71 -8.74
C SER A 137 -11.89 -25.76 -8.34
N ALA A 138 -12.61 -26.57 -9.11
CA ALA A 138 -13.91 -27.18 -8.81
C ALA A 138 -15.16 -26.35 -9.07
N ALA A 139 -15.76 -26.56 -10.25
CA ALA A 139 -17.04 -27.28 -10.31
C ALA A 139 -17.24 -27.85 -11.73
N GLU A 140 -16.55 -28.96 -12.00
CA GLU A 140 -17.04 -29.97 -12.94
C GLU A 140 -18.10 -30.77 -12.18
N VAL A 141 -19.39 -30.55 -12.47
CA VAL A 141 -20.49 -31.53 -12.37
C VAL A 141 -21.53 -31.17 -13.42
#